data_AF-A0A6B3B0D4-F1
#
_entry.id   AF-A0A6B3B0D4-F1
#
_cell.length_a   1.000
_cell.length_b   1.000
_cell.length_c   1.000
_cell.angle_alpha   90.00
_cell.angle_beta   90.00
_cell.angle_gamma   90.00
#
_symmetry.space_group_name_H-M   'P 1'
#
loop_
_entity.id
_entity.type
_entity.pdbx_description
1 polymer ?
#
loop_
_entity_poly.entity_id
_entity_poly.type
_entity_poly.pdbx_seq_one_letter_code
_entity_poly.pdbx_strand_id
1 'polypeptide(L)'
;MARDCRGIRGRASVKVQRTLQVERAGVARVDHLVTRELGWLFREQPIADMGIDAHLELVDDARQEATGRLLGVQIKSGLSYFRTPTGDGWWFACDADHVSYWLGHSLPVLVFLYNPDTEHVYWQHVNEQTVVRTGKMAKIHVPRSHELTAKSAATLRPLARSSSEVPAMAAWLTSLIEHPQQDAFYTHLLSARLHAMFPGVRIQSHHFDEHPEMTIRFRSSSRDWRDRKIVDVAVAERISDAVRLAAKFGSPKRSAPLVIVIRSSLRHEDVAGLSNMPERLAVFAAPWTTDGRYDTHLKAAMDRALGWIESWSTEE
;
A
#
# COMPACT_ATOMS: atom_id res chain seq x y z
N MET A 1 -27.14 -83.21 -4.84
CA MET A 1 -27.62 -82.10 -5.70
C MET A 1 -27.12 -80.79 -5.11
N ALA A 2 -26.24 -80.10 -5.83
CA ALA A 2 -25.73 -78.78 -5.47
C ALA A 2 -26.72 -77.68 -5.91
N ARG A 3 -26.95 -76.67 -5.07
CA ARG A 3 -27.44 -75.33 -5.42
C ARG A 3 -26.69 -74.34 -4.53
N ASP A 4 -25.55 -73.87 -5.02
CA ASP A 4 -25.35 -72.61 -5.75
C ASP A 4 -25.17 -71.43 -4.78
N CYS A 5 -23.89 -71.17 -4.48
CA CYS A 5 -23.43 -69.88 -4.02
C CYS A 5 -23.49 -68.91 -5.20
N ARG A 6 -24.14 -67.75 -5.06
CA ARG A 6 -23.65 -66.46 -5.57
C ARG A 6 -24.58 -65.31 -5.20
N GLY A 7 -24.10 -64.47 -4.29
CA GLY A 7 -24.62 -63.14 -4.03
C GLY A 7 -23.47 -62.26 -3.57
N ILE A 8 -22.45 -62.09 -4.42
CA ILE A 8 -21.38 -61.11 -4.17
C ILE A 8 -22.04 -59.74 -4.23
N ARG A 9 -22.20 -59.10 -3.08
CA ARG A 9 -22.57 -57.69 -2.99
C ARG A 9 -21.48 -56.88 -3.69
N GLY A 10 -21.80 -56.32 -4.85
CA GLY A 10 -20.94 -55.37 -5.53
C GLY A 10 -20.63 -54.21 -4.56
N ARG A 11 -19.34 -53.99 -4.28
CA ARG A 11 -18.90 -52.87 -3.44
C ARG A 11 -19.24 -51.59 -4.19
N ALA A 12 -20.18 -50.80 -3.67
CA ALA A 12 -20.47 -49.48 -4.20
C ALA A 12 -19.18 -48.64 -4.13
N SER A 13 -18.63 -48.27 -5.27
CA SER A 13 -17.46 -47.41 -5.37
C SER A 13 -17.91 -45.97 -5.60
N VAL A 14 -17.63 -45.08 -4.65
CA VAL A 14 -17.76 -43.64 -4.87
C VAL A 14 -16.59 -43.18 -5.73
N LYS A 15 -16.86 -42.64 -6.91
CA LYS A 15 -15.81 -42.07 -7.77
C LYS A 15 -15.42 -40.71 -7.20
N VAL A 16 -14.15 -40.54 -6.84
CA VAL A 16 -13.61 -39.23 -6.51
C VAL A 16 -13.45 -38.43 -7.80
N GLN A 17 -13.96 -37.20 -7.82
CA GLN A 17 -13.77 -36.30 -8.95
C GLN A 17 -12.29 -35.90 -9.01
N ARG A 18 -11.62 -36.16 -10.16
CA ARG A 18 -10.17 -35.92 -10.33
C ARG A 18 -9.77 -34.47 -10.00
N THR A 19 -10.67 -33.52 -10.23
CA THR A 19 -10.50 -32.10 -9.86
C THR A 19 -10.30 -31.90 -8.35
N LEU A 20 -11.07 -32.61 -7.52
CA LEU A 20 -10.98 -32.53 -6.06
C LEU A 20 -9.62 -33.00 -5.54
N GLN A 21 -9.03 -34.01 -6.17
CA GLN A 21 -7.70 -34.50 -5.79
C GLN A 21 -6.60 -33.47 -6.08
N VAL A 22 -6.69 -32.77 -7.22
CA VAL A 22 -5.74 -31.71 -7.60
C VAL A 22 -5.91 -30.48 -6.71
N GLU A 23 -7.15 -30.10 -6.40
CA GLU A 23 -7.46 -29.03 -5.44
C GLU A 23 -6.84 -29.33 -4.07
N ARG A 24 -7.09 -30.53 -3.54
CA ARG A 24 -6.52 -30.97 -2.25
C ARG A 24 -4.99 -31.01 -2.26
N ALA A 25 -4.39 -31.50 -3.34
CA ALA A 25 -2.94 -31.50 -3.49
C ALA A 25 -2.35 -30.09 -3.47
N GLY A 26 -3.02 -29.13 -4.13
CA GLY A 26 -2.60 -27.73 -4.09
C GLY A 26 -2.67 -27.12 -2.70
N VAL A 27 -3.76 -27.36 -1.94
CA VAL A 27 -3.87 -26.91 -0.54
C VAL A 27 -2.72 -27.47 0.30
N ALA A 28 -2.46 -28.77 0.19
CA ALA A 28 -1.37 -29.43 0.94
C ALA A 28 0.01 -28.89 0.55
N ARG A 29 0.23 -28.59 -0.75
CA ARG A 29 1.49 -28.00 -1.22
C ARG A 29 1.69 -26.59 -0.69
N VAL A 30 0.64 -25.77 -0.70
CA VAL A 30 0.69 -24.40 -0.18
C VAL A 30 0.97 -24.42 1.32
N ASP A 31 0.28 -25.24 2.10
CA ASP A 31 0.57 -25.43 3.53
C ASP A 31 2.05 -25.78 3.75
N HIS A 32 2.56 -26.78 3.03
CA HIS A 32 3.96 -27.18 3.14
C HIS A 32 4.93 -26.00 2.89
N LEU A 33 4.73 -25.24 1.81
CA LEU A 33 5.60 -24.10 1.48
C LEU A 33 5.48 -22.98 2.51
N VAL A 34 4.26 -22.63 2.94
CA VAL A 34 4.04 -21.60 3.97
C VAL A 34 4.72 -22.00 5.28
N THR A 35 4.49 -23.22 5.75
CA THR A 35 4.98 -23.69 7.03
C THR A 35 6.51 -23.90 7.02
N ARG A 36 7.08 -24.41 5.91
CA ARG A 36 8.50 -24.80 5.86
C ARG A 36 9.41 -23.74 5.26
N GLU A 37 8.95 -23.00 4.25
CA GLU A 37 9.77 -22.00 3.56
C GLU A 37 9.58 -20.61 4.19
N LEU A 38 8.35 -20.23 4.53
CA LEU A 38 8.08 -18.92 5.13
C LEU A 38 8.15 -18.93 6.66
N GLY A 39 8.00 -20.10 7.29
CA GLY A 39 7.92 -20.25 8.74
C GLY A 39 6.62 -19.69 9.33
N TRP A 40 5.54 -19.59 8.54
CA TRP A 40 4.26 -18.99 8.95
C TRP A 40 3.23 -20.05 9.30
N LEU A 41 2.16 -19.63 9.99
CA LEU A 41 1.05 -20.52 10.30
C LEU A 41 0.06 -20.56 9.13
N PHE A 42 -0.31 -21.76 8.70
CA PHE A 42 -1.35 -22.00 7.71
C PHE A 42 -2.64 -22.48 8.39
N ARG A 43 -3.77 -21.81 8.13
CA ARG A 43 -5.08 -22.14 8.70
C ARG A 43 -6.10 -22.34 7.59
N GLU A 44 -6.27 -23.60 7.17
CA GLU A 44 -7.27 -23.97 6.18
C GLU A 44 -8.70 -23.59 6.65
N GLN A 45 -9.51 -23.05 5.73
CA GLN A 45 -10.91 -22.70 6.00
C GLN A 45 -11.82 -23.86 5.57
N PRO A 46 -12.66 -24.39 6.48
CA PRO A 46 -13.46 -25.59 6.21
C PRO A 46 -14.71 -25.35 5.35
N ILE A 47 -15.06 -24.08 5.06
CA ILE A 47 -16.30 -23.71 4.35
C ILE A 47 -15.92 -23.09 2.99
N ALA A 48 -16.16 -23.84 1.92
CA ALA A 48 -15.75 -23.51 0.55
C ALA A 48 -16.58 -22.41 -0.15
N ASP A 49 -17.70 -21.98 0.46
CA ASP A 49 -18.76 -21.25 -0.27
C ASP A 49 -18.41 -19.78 -0.60
N MET A 50 -17.37 -19.20 -0.01
CA MET A 50 -17.09 -17.75 -0.13
C MET A 50 -15.70 -17.41 -0.70
N GLY A 51 -14.90 -18.38 -1.15
CA GLY A 51 -13.70 -18.11 -1.96
C GLY A 51 -12.41 -17.69 -1.22
N ILE A 52 -12.28 -17.98 0.08
CA ILE A 52 -10.98 -17.99 0.79
C ILE A 52 -10.73 -19.41 1.28
N ASP A 53 -9.64 -20.03 0.83
CA ASP A 53 -9.32 -21.42 1.17
C ASP A 53 -8.48 -21.51 2.44
N ALA A 54 -7.71 -20.46 2.76
CA ALA A 54 -6.86 -20.44 3.93
C ALA A 54 -6.56 -19.02 4.42
N HIS A 55 -6.20 -18.94 5.71
CA HIS A 55 -5.52 -17.79 6.28
C HIS A 55 -4.06 -18.11 6.54
N LEU A 56 -3.17 -17.18 6.21
CA LEU A 56 -1.77 -17.22 6.62
C LEU A 56 -1.58 -16.25 7.76
N GLU A 57 -0.90 -16.66 8.83
CA GLU A 57 -0.54 -15.78 9.94
C GLU A 57 0.98 -15.70 10.06
N LEU A 58 1.49 -14.47 10.05
CA LEU A 58 2.92 -14.21 10.19
C LEU A 58 3.41 -14.63 11.58
N VAL A 59 4.60 -15.21 11.62
CA VAL A 59 5.34 -15.52 12.84
C VAL A 59 6.52 -14.58 12.97
N ASP A 60 6.75 -14.05 14.17
CA ASP A 60 7.97 -13.30 14.50
C ASP A 60 9.11 -14.30 14.71
N ASP A 61 10.09 -14.31 13.82
CA ASP A 61 11.20 -15.27 13.88
C ASP A 61 12.05 -15.11 15.15
N ALA A 62 12.20 -13.89 15.67
CA ALA A 62 13.04 -13.63 16.83
C ALA A 62 12.38 -14.10 18.13
N ARG A 63 11.05 -13.95 18.22
CA ARG A 63 10.27 -14.30 19.41
C ARG A 63 9.58 -15.66 19.32
N GLN A 64 9.52 -16.25 18.13
CA GLN A 64 8.75 -17.46 17.81
C GLN A 64 7.26 -17.32 18.23
N GLU A 65 6.71 -16.13 18.02
CA GLU A 65 5.35 -15.76 18.44
C GLU A 65 4.47 -15.49 17.20
N ALA A 66 3.23 -15.96 17.25
CA ALA A 66 2.22 -15.61 16.26
C ALA A 66 1.89 -14.12 16.39
N THR A 67 1.95 -13.39 15.27
CA THR A 67 1.88 -11.91 15.29
C THR A 67 0.45 -11.36 15.27
N GLY A 68 -0.56 -12.19 15.03
CA GLY A 68 -1.94 -11.72 14.80
C GLY A 68 -2.12 -10.95 13.48
N ARG A 69 -1.12 -10.97 12.59
CA ARG A 69 -1.17 -10.35 11.27
C ARG A 69 -1.48 -11.40 10.21
N LEU A 70 -2.63 -11.29 9.56
CA LEU A 70 -3.17 -12.32 8.67
C LEU A 70 -3.30 -11.87 7.22
N LEU A 71 -3.23 -12.86 6.31
CA LEU A 71 -3.56 -12.75 4.90
C LEU A 71 -4.64 -13.77 4.55
N GLY A 72 -5.58 -13.38 3.69
CA GLY A 72 -6.50 -14.31 3.04
C GLY A 72 -5.86 -14.91 1.79
N VAL A 73 -6.10 -16.19 1.52
CA VAL A 73 -5.59 -16.86 0.33
C VAL A 73 -6.69 -17.64 -0.37
N GLN A 74 -6.83 -17.41 -1.67
CA GLN A 74 -7.53 -18.29 -2.59
C GLN A 74 -6.49 -19.10 -3.39
N ILE A 75 -6.62 -20.41 -3.37
CA ILE A 75 -5.78 -21.39 -4.05
C ILE A 75 -6.53 -21.94 -5.26
N LYS A 76 -5.93 -21.81 -6.44
CA LYS A 76 -6.43 -22.36 -7.69
C LYS A 76 -5.44 -23.38 -8.22
N SER A 77 -5.89 -24.63 -8.30
CA SER A 77 -5.03 -25.79 -8.54
C SER A 77 -5.30 -26.43 -9.90
N GLY A 78 -4.28 -26.51 -10.76
CA GLY A 78 -4.36 -27.21 -12.03
C GLY A 78 -3.84 -26.44 -13.23
N LEU A 79 -3.52 -27.18 -14.30
CA LEU A 79 -2.94 -26.63 -15.53
C LEU A 79 -3.84 -25.65 -16.28
N SER A 80 -5.16 -25.69 -16.03
CA SER A 80 -6.12 -24.76 -16.64
C SER A 80 -5.80 -23.30 -16.32
N TYR A 81 -5.25 -23.01 -15.15
CA TYR A 81 -4.91 -21.65 -14.72
C TYR A 81 -3.65 -21.10 -15.40
N PHE A 82 -2.92 -21.93 -16.14
CA PHE A 82 -1.68 -21.57 -16.85
C PHE A 82 -1.87 -21.49 -18.37
N ARG A 83 -3.11 -21.58 -18.87
CA ARG A 83 -3.43 -21.64 -20.32
C ARG A 83 -3.22 -20.34 -21.08
N THR A 84 -3.11 -19.20 -20.38
CA THR A 84 -2.93 -17.88 -21.00
C THR A 84 -1.60 -17.27 -20.57
N PRO A 85 -0.47 -17.75 -21.12
CA PRO A 85 0.84 -17.23 -20.79
C PRO A 85 1.06 -15.81 -21.33
N THR A 86 1.90 -15.06 -20.64
CA THR A 86 2.52 -13.80 -21.10
C THR A 86 4.04 -13.99 -21.18
N GLY A 87 4.78 -12.97 -21.61
CA GLY A 87 6.25 -13.02 -21.62
C GLY A 87 6.84 -13.31 -20.22
N ASP A 88 6.18 -12.84 -19.17
CA ASP A 88 6.66 -12.82 -17.79
C ASP A 88 5.77 -13.57 -16.78
N GLY A 89 4.68 -14.20 -17.20
CA GLY A 89 3.71 -14.80 -16.28
C GLY A 89 2.49 -15.41 -16.99
N TRP A 90 1.33 -15.30 -16.34
CA TRP A 90 0.05 -15.80 -16.86
C TRP A 90 -1.10 -14.87 -16.49
N TRP A 91 -2.12 -14.80 -17.34
CA TRP A 91 -3.40 -14.18 -16.99
C TRP A 91 -4.32 -15.20 -16.34
N PHE A 92 -4.67 -14.96 -15.07
CA PHE A 92 -5.69 -15.68 -14.35
C PHE A 92 -7.05 -15.00 -14.56
N ALA A 93 -7.98 -15.66 -15.25
CA ALA A 93 -9.35 -15.18 -15.44
C ALA A 93 -10.27 -15.66 -14.30
N CYS A 94 -11.12 -14.76 -13.81
CA CYS A 94 -12.08 -15.02 -12.74
C CYS A 94 -13.33 -14.14 -12.89
N ASP A 95 -14.41 -14.47 -12.19
CA ASP A 95 -15.62 -13.65 -12.19
C ASP A 95 -15.40 -12.32 -11.46
N ALA A 96 -16.04 -11.25 -11.94
CA ALA A 96 -15.94 -9.93 -11.31
C ALA A 96 -16.48 -9.91 -9.87
N ASP A 97 -17.42 -10.79 -9.54
CA ASP A 97 -18.01 -10.91 -8.19
C ASP A 97 -16.99 -11.48 -7.19
N HIS A 98 -16.25 -12.52 -7.57
CA HIS A 98 -15.16 -13.07 -6.76
C HIS A 98 -14.08 -12.02 -6.50
N VAL A 99 -13.71 -11.25 -7.53
CA VAL A 99 -12.73 -10.16 -7.36
C VAL A 99 -13.26 -9.06 -6.46
N SER A 100 -14.53 -8.67 -6.59
CA SER A 100 -15.13 -7.65 -5.73
C SER A 100 -15.18 -8.11 -4.28
N TYR A 101 -15.49 -9.40 -4.05
CA TYR A 101 -15.40 -10.02 -2.74
C TYR A 101 -13.97 -9.97 -2.17
N TRP A 102 -12.96 -10.34 -2.95
CA TRP A 102 -11.56 -10.30 -2.50
C TRP A 102 -11.06 -8.88 -2.21
N LEU A 103 -11.42 -7.90 -3.05
CA LEU A 103 -11.05 -6.49 -2.84
C LEU A 103 -11.72 -5.87 -1.61
N GLY A 104 -12.93 -6.31 -1.28
CA GLY A 104 -13.68 -5.89 -0.10
C GLY A 104 -13.40 -6.71 1.16
N HIS A 105 -12.55 -7.74 1.08
CA HIS A 105 -12.28 -8.63 2.19
C HIS A 105 -11.47 -7.91 3.28
N SER A 106 -11.80 -8.18 4.55
CA SER A 106 -11.15 -7.49 5.69
C SER A 106 -9.66 -7.81 5.84
N LEU A 107 -9.23 -8.96 5.31
CA LEU A 107 -7.82 -9.32 5.16
C LEU A 107 -7.37 -9.10 3.72
N PRO A 108 -6.15 -8.58 3.49
CA PRO A 108 -5.55 -8.55 2.16
C PRO A 108 -5.51 -9.96 1.55
N VAL A 109 -5.99 -10.09 0.31
CA VAL A 109 -6.17 -11.39 -0.35
C VAL A 109 -5.09 -11.64 -1.38
N LEU A 110 -4.49 -12.83 -1.32
CA LEU A 110 -3.61 -13.36 -2.36
C LEU A 110 -4.35 -14.43 -3.17
N VAL A 111 -4.08 -14.47 -4.47
CA VAL A 111 -4.44 -15.62 -5.32
C VAL A 111 -3.18 -16.43 -5.58
N PHE A 112 -3.25 -17.73 -5.29
CA PHE A 112 -2.19 -18.70 -5.52
C PHE A 112 -2.58 -19.63 -6.66
N LEU A 113 -1.68 -19.81 -7.63
CA LEU A 113 -1.84 -20.76 -8.73
C LEU A 113 -0.87 -21.93 -8.52
N TYR A 114 -1.42 -23.12 -8.26
CA TYR A 114 -0.63 -24.34 -8.12
C TYR A 114 -0.56 -25.11 -9.44
N ASN A 115 0.66 -25.35 -9.91
CA ASN A 115 0.94 -26.21 -11.07
C ASN A 115 1.22 -27.65 -10.59
N PRO A 116 0.35 -28.63 -10.89
CA PRO A 116 0.53 -30.01 -10.44
C PRO A 116 1.67 -30.76 -11.14
N ASP A 117 2.13 -30.31 -12.31
CA ASP A 117 3.21 -30.99 -13.05
C ASP A 117 4.59 -30.62 -12.51
N THR A 118 4.76 -29.35 -12.11
CA THR A 118 6.04 -28.83 -11.57
C THR A 118 6.05 -28.73 -10.05
N GLU A 119 4.90 -28.87 -9.41
CA GLU A 119 4.66 -28.61 -8.00
C GLU A 119 4.99 -27.17 -7.52
N HIS A 120 5.07 -26.22 -8.45
CA HIS A 120 5.32 -24.82 -8.12
C HIS A 120 4.01 -24.10 -7.80
N VAL A 121 4.10 -23.12 -6.90
CA VAL A 121 3.00 -22.21 -6.57
C VAL A 121 3.42 -20.80 -6.95
N TYR A 122 2.61 -20.13 -7.75
CA TYR A 122 2.81 -18.73 -8.11
C TYR A 122 1.73 -17.86 -7.47
N TRP A 123 2.05 -16.61 -7.13
CA TRP A 123 1.12 -15.78 -6.36
C TRP A 123 1.01 -14.34 -6.87
N GLN A 124 -0.13 -13.72 -6.58
CA GLN A 124 -0.34 -12.30 -6.78
C GLN A 124 -1.26 -11.71 -5.70
N HIS A 125 -0.93 -10.51 -5.22
CA HIS A 125 -1.82 -9.73 -4.36
C HIS A 125 -2.97 -9.12 -5.18
N VAL A 126 -4.20 -9.31 -4.72
CA VAL A 126 -5.41 -8.76 -5.34
C VAL A 126 -5.62 -7.32 -4.86
N ASN A 127 -5.50 -6.35 -5.77
CA ASN A 127 -5.78 -4.94 -5.51
C ASN A 127 -6.19 -4.22 -6.81
N GLU A 128 -6.62 -2.96 -6.71
CA GLU A 128 -7.09 -2.18 -7.88
C GLU A 128 -6.03 -1.98 -8.98
N GLN A 129 -4.74 -2.17 -8.69
CA GLN A 129 -3.66 -2.07 -9.68
C GLN A 129 -3.39 -3.40 -10.40
N THR A 130 -3.69 -4.52 -9.77
CA THR A 130 -3.39 -5.87 -10.30
C THR A 130 -4.60 -6.52 -10.96
N VAL A 131 -5.80 -5.99 -10.67
CA VAL A 131 -7.07 -6.41 -11.26
C VAL A 131 -7.35 -5.62 -12.53
N VAL A 132 -7.69 -6.32 -13.60
CA VAL A 132 -8.22 -5.74 -14.83
C VAL A 132 -9.65 -6.23 -15.03
N ARG A 133 -10.63 -5.34 -14.86
CA ARG A 133 -12.06 -5.66 -15.08
C ARG A 133 -12.38 -5.66 -16.58
N THR A 134 -13.08 -6.68 -17.05
CA THR A 134 -13.51 -6.86 -18.44
C THR A 134 -15.01 -7.18 -18.49
N GLY A 135 -15.83 -6.32 -17.87
CA GLY A 135 -17.28 -6.53 -17.74
C GLY A 135 -17.61 -7.53 -16.64
N LYS A 136 -18.31 -8.62 -16.98
CA LYS A 136 -18.68 -9.69 -16.02
C LYS A 136 -17.49 -10.53 -15.55
N MET A 137 -16.40 -10.49 -16.30
CA MET A 137 -15.15 -11.16 -15.97
C MET A 137 -14.12 -10.14 -15.49
N ALA A 138 -13.14 -10.63 -14.76
CA ALA A 138 -11.92 -9.93 -14.43
C ALA A 138 -10.72 -10.84 -14.71
N LYS A 139 -9.54 -10.23 -14.80
CA LYS A 139 -8.29 -10.97 -14.90
C LYS A 139 -7.22 -10.35 -14.02
N ILE A 140 -6.35 -11.21 -13.52
CA ILE A 140 -5.21 -10.85 -12.67
C ILE A 140 -3.96 -11.41 -13.34
N HIS A 141 -2.95 -10.57 -13.54
CA HIS A 141 -1.66 -11.03 -14.03
C HIS A 141 -0.89 -11.64 -12.86
N VAL A 142 -0.44 -12.89 -13.01
CA VAL A 142 0.38 -13.59 -12.03
C VAL A 142 1.79 -13.74 -12.62
N PRO A 143 2.78 -12.97 -12.12
CA PRO A 143 4.15 -13.02 -12.60
C PRO A 143 4.82 -14.36 -12.28
N ARG A 144 5.62 -14.87 -13.20
CA ARG A 144 6.48 -16.06 -13.00
C ARG A 144 7.55 -15.81 -11.94
N SER A 145 7.99 -14.56 -11.77
CA SER A 145 8.91 -14.15 -10.70
C SER A 145 8.29 -14.25 -9.30
N HIS A 146 6.96 -14.30 -9.20
CA HIS A 146 6.25 -14.50 -7.93
C HIS A 146 6.04 -15.99 -7.63
N GLU A 147 7.10 -16.78 -7.71
CA GLU A 147 7.10 -18.14 -7.19
C GLU A 147 7.17 -18.11 -5.66
N LEU A 148 6.34 -18.91 -4.99
CA LEU A 148 6.29 -19.02 -3.54
C LEU A 148 7.51 -19.78 -3.04
N THR A 149 8.45 -19.04 -2.45
CA THR A 149 9.72 -19.55 -1.90
C THR A 149 10.02 -18.82 -0.59
N ALA A 150 11.06 -19.22 0.14
CA ALA A 150 11.50 -18.52 1.35
C ALA A 150 11.72 -17.01 1.14
N LYS A 151 12.15 -16.60 -0.06
CA LYS A 151 12.36 -15.18 -0.41
C LYS A 151 11.07 -14.37 -0.47
N SER A 152 9.93 -15.01 -0.69
CA SER A 152 8.63 -14.34 -0.78
C SER A 152 8.22 -13.69 0.54
N ALA A 153 8.72 -14.16 1.68
CA ALA A 153 8.40 -13.61 3.00
C ALA A 153 8.65 -12.10 3.07
N ALA A 154 9.77 -11.60 2.53
CA ALA A 154 10.10 -10.17 2.56
C ALA A 154 9.06 -9.30 1.82
N THR A 155 8.52 -9.80 0.72
CA THR A 155 7.52 -9.09 -0.10
C THR A 155 6.10 -9.24 0.44
N LEU A 156 5.79 -10.37 1.08
CA LEU A 156 4.46 -10.67 1.61
C LEU A 156 4.23 -10.04 3.00
N ARG A 157 5.27 -9.90 3.84
CA ARG A 157 5.14 -9.33 5.20
C ARG A 157 4.45 -7.96 5.22
N PRO A 158 4.81 -6.98 4.37
CA PRO A 158 4.18 -5.66 4.38
C PRO A 158 2.70 -5.65 4.00
N LEU A 159 2.19 -6.74 3.42
CA LEU A 159 0.77 -6.89 3.06
C LEU A 159 -0.06 -7.26 4.29
N ALA A 160 0.47 -8.06 5.22
CA ALA A 160 -0.25 -8.51 6.42
C ALA A 160 -0.28 -7.42 7.50
N ARG A 161 -0.93 -6.29 7.22
CA ARG A 161 -1.05 -5.18 8.18
C ARG A 161 -2.19 -5.43 9.15
N SER A 162 -2.05 -4.97 10.39
CA SER A 162 -3.10 -5.16 11.40
C SER A 162 -4.32 -4.29 11.13
N SER A 163 -5.50 -4.77 11.54
CA SER A 163 -6.73 -3.96 11.64
C SER A 163 -6.68 -2.92 12.76
N SER A 164 -5.52 -2.66 13.38
CA SER A 164 -5.26 -1.49 14.21
C SER A 164 -4.43 -0.43 13.48
N GLU A 165 -3.74 -0.79 12.38
CA GLU A 165 -2.92 0.12 11.58
C GLU A 165 -3.71 0.74 10.40
N VAL A 166 -4.85 0.16 10.00
CA VAL A 166 -5.71 0.67 8.90
C VAL A 166 -7.03 1.28 9.41
N PRO A 167 -7.83 0.67 10.30
CA PRO A 167 -9.13 1.17 10.77
C PRO A 167 -9.09 2.30 11.78
N ALA A 168 -8.03 2.46 12.60
CA ALA A 168 -7.93 3.66 13.45
C ALA A 168 -7.74 4.91 12.58
N MET A 169 -6.98 4.79 11.48
CA MET A 169 -6.83 5.84 10.48
C MET A 169 -8.07 5.92 9.57
N ALA A 170 -8.63 4.79 9.13
CA ALA A 170 -9.74 4.73 8.18
C ALA A 170 -11.09 5.08 8.80
N ALA A 171 -11.39 4.66 10.03
CA ALA A 171 -12.60 5.08 10.75
C ALA A 171 -12.49 6.56 11.20
N TRP A 172 -11.29 7.04 11.53
CA TRP A 172 -11.01 8.46 11.68
C TRP A 172 -11.18 9.21 10.34
N LEU A 173 -10.70 8.65 9.22
CA LEU A 173 -10.89 9.18 7.86
C LEU A 173 -12.36 9.18 7.42
N THR A 174 -13.15 8.14 7.71
CA THR A 174 -14.57 8.06 7.37
C THR A 174 -15.39 9.03 8.21
N SER A 175 -15.07 9.18 9.50
CA SER A 175 -15.59 10.26 10.35
C SER A 175 -15.26 11.66 9.82
N LEU A 176 -14.14 11.83 9.10
CA LEU A 176 -13.73 13.09 8.47
C LEU A 176 -14.32 13.30 7.07
N ILE A 177 -14.76 12.23 6.39
CA ILE A 177 -15.38 12.30 5.05
C ILE A 177 -16.77 12.93 5.13
N GLU A 178 -17.45 12.86 6.28
CA GLU A 178 -18.81 13.36 6.38
C GLU A 178 -18.94 14.86 6.67
N HIS A 179 -17.94 15.58 7.22
CA HIS A 179 -18.09 16.99 7.66
C HIS A 179 -16.79 17.86 7.52
N PRO A 180 -16.89 19.22 7.56
CA PRO A 180 -16.17 20.15 6.68
C PRO A 180 -14.84 20.73 7.22
N GLN A 181 -13.79 19.92 7.33
CA GLN A 181 -12.42 20.45 7.47
C GLN A 181 -11.43 19.65 6.61
N GLN A 182 -11.52 19.83 5.28
CA GLN A 182 -10.57 19.25 4.33
C GLN A 182 -9.11 19.67 4.63
N ASP A 183 -8.91 20.85 5.20
CA ASP A 183 -7.58 21.39 5.54
C ASP A 183 -6.87 20.56 6.61
N ALA A 184 -7.56 20.09 7.64
CA ALA A 184 -6.96 19.29 8.71
C ALA A 184 -6.43 17.93 8.21
N PHE A 185 -7.09 17.33 7.22
CA PHE A 185 -6.67 16.08 6.57
C PHE A 185 -5.38 16.27 5.78
N TYR A 186 -5.33 17.27 4.89
CA TYR A 186 -4.11 17.55 4.11
C TYR A 186 -2.95 17.97 5.01
N THR A 187 -3.22 18.74 6.05
CA THR A 187 -2.24 19.11 7.09
C THR A 187 -1.62 17.88 7.74
N HIS A 188 -2.43 16.94 8.21
CA HIS A 188 -1.95 15.73 8.87
C HIS A 188 -1.16 14.84 7.93
N LEU A 189 -1.68 14.61 6.71
CA LEU A 189 -1.02 13.76 5.75
C LEU A 189 0.32 14.35 5.28
N LEU A 190 0.35 15.66 5.01
CA LEU A 190 1.59 16.36 4.65
C LEU A 190 2.60 16.33 5.79
N SER A 191 2.16 16.52 7.04
CA SER A 191 3.00 16.39 8.23
C SER A 191 3.61 14.98 8.35
N ALA A 192 2.80 13.94 8.17
CA ALA A 192 3.27 12.55 8.21
C ALA A 192 4.29 12.25 7.10
N ARG A 193 4.05 12.75 5.88
CA ARG A 193 4.96 12.61 4.73
C ARG A 193 6.30 13.31 4.98
N LEU A 194 6.26 14.54 5.47
CA LEU A 194 7.46 15.29 5.85
C LEU A 194 8.24 14.59 6.97
N HIS A 195 7.56 13.98 7.94
CA HIS A 195 8.23 13.23 9.01
C HIS A 195 8.97 12.01 8.47
N ALA A 196 8.36 11.28 7.53
CA ALA A 196 8.98 10.14 6.87
C ALA A 196 10.18 10.54 5.99
N MET A 197 10.11 11.69 5.30
CA MET A 197 11.20 12.20 4.45
C MET A 197 12.37 12.75 5.24
N PHE A 198 12.11 13.31 6.42
CA PHE A 198 13.08 13.98 7.28
C PHE A 198 13.08 13.37 8.69
N PRO A 199 13.48 12.10 8.83
CA PRO A 199 13.56 11.44 10.14
C PRO A 199 14.58 12.17 11.01
N GLY A 200 14.15 12.63 12.19
CA GLY A 200 14.97 13.48 13.06
C GLY A 200 14.58 14.95 13.05
N VAL A 201 13.50 15.36 12.38
CA VAL A 201 12.93 16.70 12.52
C VAL A 201 11.64 16.64 13.33
N ARG A 202 11.45 17.58 14.28
CA ARG A 202 10.18 17.74 14.99
C ARG A 202 9.24 18.62 14.19
N ILE A 203 8.15 18.05 13.71
CA ILE A 203 7.11 18.81 13.03
C ILE A 203 6.10 19.30 14.07
N GLN A 204 5.82 20.59 14.07
CA GLN A 204 4.78 21.19 14.89
C GLN A 204 3.68 21.72 13.96
N SER A 205 2.57 20.99 13.88
CA SER A 205 1.36 21.47 13.21
C SER A 205 0.72 22.56 14.08
N HIS A 206 0.79 23.81 13.62
CA HIS A 206 0.02 24.91 14.18
C HIS A 206 -0.95 25.37 13.11
N HIS A 207 -2.25 25.43 13.43
CA HIS A 207 -3.13 26.36 12.73
C HIS A 207 -2.74 27.76 13.23
N PHE A 208 -2.28 28.61 12.31
CA PHE A 208 -1.94 29.97 12.64
C PHE A 208 -3.22 30.80 12.61
N ASP A 209 -3.74 31.20 13.76
CA ASP A 209 -4.93 32.08 13.84
C ASP A 209 -4.71 33.41 13.09
N GLU A 210 -3.48 33.90 13.04
CA GLU A 210 -3.10 35.11 12.30
C GLU A 210 -2.91 34.86 10.79
N HIS A 211 -2.67 33.62 10.38
CA HIS A 211 -2.35 33.21 9.01
C HIS A 211 -3.07 31.91 8.65
N PRO A 212 -4.40 31.92 8.45
CA PRO A 212 -5.20 30.71 8.26
C PRO A 212 -4.79 29.88 7.02
N GLU A 213 -4.06 30.48 6.08
CA GLU A 213 -3.51 29.78 4.90
C GLU A 213 -2.15 29.07 5.18
N MET A 214 -1.58 29.21 6.38
CA MET A 214 -0.35 28.54 6.82
C MET A 214 -0.67 27.26 7.60
N THR A 215 -0.06 26.16 7.19
CA THR A 215 -0.59 24.82 7.52
C THR A 215 0.34 24.05 8.47
N ILE A 216 1.67 24.17 8.31
CA ILE A 216 2.64 23.39 9.10
C ILE A 216 3.89 24.23 9.37
N ARG A 217 4.43 24.16 10.60
CA ARG A 217 5.76 24.67 10.93
C ARG A 217 6.72 23.51 11.17
N PHE A 218 7.72 23.41 10.31
CA PHE A 218 8.77 22.39 10.37
C PHE A 218 9.94 22.93 11.21
N ARG A 219 10.39 22.16 12.21
CA ARG A 219 11.44 22.59 13.15
C ARG A 219 12.51 21.50 13.34
N SER A 220 13.78 21.80 13.03
CA SER A 220 14.87 20.84 13.26
C SER A 220 15.00 20.45 14.74
N SER A 221 15.43 19.23 15.03
CA SER A 221 15.45 18.68 16.40
C SER A 221 16.62 19.17 17.28
N SER A 222 17.20 20.34 17.02
CA SER A 222 18.34 20.81 17.82
C SER A 222 17.95 21.13 19.26
N ARG A 223 18.81 20.71 20.20
CA ARG A 223 18.68 21.01 21.63
C ARG A 223 18.98 22.48 21.94
N ASP A 224 19.94 23.09 21.24
CA ASP A 224 20.14 24.53 21.28
C ASP A 224 19.06 25.21 20.44
N TRP A 225 18.44 26.25 20.99
CA TRP A 225 17.42 27.01 20.28
C TRP A 225 18.01 27.86 19.14
N ARG A 226 19.29 28.22 19.20
CA ARG A 226 20.00 28.99 18.17
C ARG A 226 20.22 28.20 16.88
N ASP A 227 20.36 26.87 17.00
CA ASP A 227 20.57 25.97 15.86
C ASP A 227 19.25 25.40 15.30
N ARG A 228 18.10 25.90 15.77
CA ARG A 228 16.79 25.45 15.30
C ARG A 228 16.47 26.07 13.95
N LYS A 229 16.45 25.24 12.92
CA LYS A 229 15.99 25.61 11.59
C LYS A 229 14.46 25.54 11.57
N ILE A 230 13.82 26.62 11.12
CA ILE A 230 12.36 26.71 11.00
C ILE A 230 12.02 26.89 9.53
N VAL A 231 11.15 26.04 9.01
CA VAL A 231 10.56 26.17 7.67
C VAL A 231 9.05 26.22 7.81
N ASP A 232 8.42 27.22 7.22
CA ASP A 232 6.97 27.37 7.22
C ASP A 232 6.42 26.71 5.94
N VAL A 233 5.37 25.90 6.06
CA VAL A 233 4.78 25.16 4.94
C VAL A 233 3.29 25.50 4.81
N ALA A 234 2.87 25.94 3.63
CA ALA A 234 1.50 26.28 3.31
C ALA A 234 0.93 25.34 2.24
N VAL A 235 -0.34 24.98 2.36
CA VAL A 235 -1.04 24.18 1.35
C VAL A 235 -1.90 25.11 0.50
N ALA A 236 -1.72 25.07 -0.81
CA ALA A 236 -2.50 25.83 -1.79
C ALA A 236 -3.35 24.90 -2.65
N GLU A 237 -4.61 25.25 -2.89
CA GLU A 237 -5.49 24.49 -3.80
C GLU A 237 -5.22 24.80 -5.27
N ARG A 238 -4.91 26.06 -5.59
CA ARG A 238 -4.66 26.54 -6.95
C ARG A 238 -3.34 27.29 -7.03
N ILE A 239 -2.80 27.36 -8.25
CA ILE A 239 -1.59 28.14 -8.56
C ILE A 239 -1.79 29.62 -8.21
N SER A 240 -2.99 30.17 -8.45
CA SER A 240 -3.33 31.55 -8.08
C SER A 240 -3.21 31.81 -6.57
N ASP A 241 -3.52 30.82 -5.74
CA ASP A 241 -3.42 30.92 -4.29
C ASP A 241 -1.95 30.85 -3.85
N ALA A 242 -1.15 29.99 -4.50
CA ALA A 242 0.29 29.95 -4.28
C ALA A 242 0.98 31.27 -4.63
N VAL A 243 0.60 31.91 -5.74
CA VAL A 243 1.11 33.24 -6.12
C VAL A 243 0.72 34.30 -5.10
N ARG A 244 -0.53 34.30 -4.64
CA ARG A 244 -1.02 35.22 -3.60
C ARG A 244 -0.25 35.04 -2.28
N LEU A 245 -0.04 33.79 -1.87
CA LEU A 245 0.75 33.43 -0.68
C LEU A 245 2.19 33.88 -0.81
N ALA A 246 2.84 33.61 -1.94
CA ALA A 246 4.21 34.04 -2.21
C ALA A 246 4.33 35.58 -2.14
N ALA A 247 3.37 36.32 -2.70
CA ALA A 247 3.37 37.78 -2.64
C ALA A 247 3.13 38.32 -1.21
N LYS A 248 2.27 37.65 -0.43
CA LYS A 248 1.93 38.05 0.94
C LYS A 248 3.04 37.74 1.94
N PHE A 249 3.75 36.63 1.75
CA PHE A 249 4.64 36.05 2.75
C PHE A 249 6.10 35.90 2.31
N GLY A 250 6.40 36.11 1.03
CA GLY A 250 7.76 36.15 0.49
C GLY A 250 8.39 37.51 0.76
N SER A 251 9.22 37.59 1.79
CA SER A 251 9.98 38.80 2.14
C SER A 251 11.41 38.43 2.51
N PRO A 252 12.42 39.18 2.03
CA PRO A 252 13.81 38.95 2.43
C PRO A 252 14.06 39.13 3.93
N LYS A 253 13.15 39.82 4.64
CA LYS A 253 13.25 40.08 6.09
C LYS A 253 12.67 38.95 6.96
N ARG A 254 12.14 37.89 6.36
CA ARG A 254 11.51 36.79 7.11
C ARG A 254 12.60 35.86 7.64
N SER A 255 12.47 35.46 8.90
CA SER A 255 13.41 34.57 9.59
C SER A 255 13.25 33.08 9.23
N ALA A 256 12.17 32.70 8.54
CA ALA A 256 11.90 31.33 8.12
C ALA A 256 11.43 31.31 6.66
N PRO A 257 12.02 30.46 5.79
CA PRO A 257 11.54 30.28 4.42
C PRO A 257 10.14 29.65 4.38
N LEU A 258 9.43 29.92 3.30
CA LEU A 258 8.09 29.39 3.01
C LEU A 258 8.17 28.33 1.91
N VAL A 259 7.65 27.14 2.18
CA VAL A 259 7.41 26.10 1.18
C VAL A 259 5.91 26.05 0.90
N ILE A 260 5.50 26.27 -0.35
CA ILE A 260 4.12 26.20 -0.79
C ILE A 260 3.89 24.88 -1.50
N VAL A 261 2.98 24.09 -0.96
CA VAL A 261 2.61 22.77 -1.45
C VAL A 261 1.29 22.88 -2.17
N ILE A 262 1.28 22.64 -3.48
CA ILE A 262 0.08 22.81 -4.30
C ILE A 262 -0.60 21.46 -4.51
N ARG A 263 -1.87 21.36 -4.12
CA ARG A 263 -2.69 20.16 -4.32
C ARG A 263 -2.88 19.92 -5.83
N SER A 264 -2.13 18.99 -6.41
CA SER A 264 -2.17 18.77 -7.84
C SER A 264 -3.21 17.71 -8.22
N SER A 265 -4.44 18.14 -8.46
CA SER A 265 -5.27 17.56 -9.54
C SER A 265 -4.90 18.13 -10.92
N LEU A 266 -3.97 19.10 -10.94
CA LEU A 266 -3.49 19.85 -12.10
C LEU A 266 -2.41 19.09 -12.88
N ARG A 267 -2.24 19.43 -14.16
CA ARG A 267 -1.29 18.75 -15.05
C ARG A 267 0.13 19.15 -14.67
N HIS A 268 1.11 18.26 -14.90
CA HIS A 268 2.51 18.51 -14.55
C HIS A 268 3.09 19.80 -15.19
N GLU A 269 2.60 20.15 -16.39
CA GLU A 269 2.92 21.39 -17.12
C GLU A 269 2.53 22.67 -16.38
N ASP A 270 1.44 22.64 -15.61
CA ASP A 270 0.95 23.80 -14.84
C ASP A 270 1.88 24.14 -13.67
N VAL A 271 2.66 23.17 -13.18
CA VAL A 271 3.52 23.30 -11.99
C VAL A 271 4.98 23.60 -12.33
N ALA A 272 5.39 23.41 -13.59
CA ALA A 272 6.76 23.67 -14.05
C ALA A 272 7.18 25.15 -13.86
N GLY A 273 6.25 26.10 -14.04
CA GLY A 273 6.50 27.53 -13.84
C GLY A 273 6.80 27.93 -12.38
N LEU A 274 6.44 27.09 -11.41
CA LEU A 274 6.56 27.38 -9.97
C LEU A 274 7.91 26.98 -9.38
N SER A 275 8.65 26.09 -10.06
CA SER A 275 10.01 25.72 -9.65
C SER A 275 11.01 26.88 -9.78
N ASN A 276 10.62 27.92 -10.55
CA ASN A 276 11.41 29.11 -10.89
C ASN A 276 11.01 30.36 -10.06
N MET A 277 10.29 30.20 -8.94
CA MET A 277 10.04 31.32 -8.03
C MET A 277 11.37 31.88 -7.50
N PRO A 278 11.51 33.22 -7.36
CA PRO A 278 12.78 33.81 -6.97
C PRO A 278 13.22 33.37 -5.57
N GLU A 279 14.35 32.66 -5.47
CA GLU A 279 14.91 32.19 -4.19
C GLU A 279 15.24 33.33 -3.21
N ARG A 280 15.41 34.56 -3.73
CA ARG A 280 15.58 35.79 -2.92
C ARG A 280 14.40 36.12 -2.01
N LEU A 281 13.21 35.58 -2.27
CA LEU A 281 12.02 35.78 -1.43
C LEU A 281 11.87 34.72 -0.34
N ALA A 282 12.81 33.76 -0.26
CA ALA A 282 12.74 32.60 0.63
C ALA A 282 11.47 31.75 0.38
N VAL A 283 10.94 31.74 -0.85
CA VAL A 283 9.75 30.97 -1.24
C VAL A 283 10.11 29.83 -2.18
N PHE A 284 9.69 28.63 -1.81
CA PHE A 284 9.87 27.40 -2.59
C PHE A 284 8.50 26.79 -2.86
N ALA A 285 8.32 26.09 -3.98
CA ALA A 285 7.04 25.46 -4.31
C ALA A 285 7.21 24.06 -4.87
N ALA A 286 6.24 23.19 -4.61
CA ALA A 286 6.17 21.84 -5.15
C ALA A 286 4.72 21.38 -5.42
N PRO A 287 4.49 20.58 -6.47
CA PRO A 287 3.25 19.80 -6.59
C PRO A 287 3.18 18.76 -5.48
N TRP A 288 1.97 18.43 -5.05
CA TRP A 288 1.75 17.37 -4.07
C TRP A 288 0.37 16.74 -4.18
N THR A 289 0.37 15.43 -3.95
CA THR A 289 -0.81 14.57 -4.00
C THR A 289 -0.82 13.64 -2.80
N THR A 290 -2.01 13.19 -2.41
CA THR A 290 -2.18 12.25 -1.30
C THR A 290 -1.61 10.86 -1.59
N ASP A 291 -1.52 10.48 -2.88
CA ASP A 291 -0.95 9.20 -3.35
C ASP A 291 0.59 9.16 -3.29
N GLY A 292 1.26 10.29 -3.01
CA GLY A 292 2.71 10.39 -2.88
C GLY A 292 3.49 10.44 -4.20
N ARG A 293 2.81 10.56 -5.35
CA ARG A 293 3.46 10.63 -6.69
C ARG A 293 4.50 11.74 -6.82
N TYR A 294 4.33 12.83 -6.09
CA TYR A 294 5.19 14.01 -6.13
C TYR A 294 6.08 14.19 -4.88
N ASP A 295 6.22 13.15 -4.06
CA ASP A 295 7.02 13.19 -2.83
C ASP A 295 8.48 13.63 -3.07
N THR A 296 9.07 13.26 -4.21
CA THR A 296 10.41 13.69 -4.62
C THR A 296 10.53 15.21 -4.84
N HIS A 297 9.47 15.84 -5.36
CA HIS A 297 9.42 17.27 -5.61
C HIS A 297 9.24 18.05 -4.30
N LEU A 298 8.36 17.54 -3.42
CA LEU A 298 8.21 18.06 -2.06
C LEU A 298 9.54 18.02 -1.31
N LYS A 299 10.24 16.87 -1.33
CA LYS A 299 11.55 16.74 -0.69
C LYS A 299 12.55 17.75 -1.24
N ALA A 300 12.64 17.89 -2.56
CA ALA A 300 13.55 18.84 -3.20
C ALA A 300 13.25 20.30 -2.80
N ALA A 301 11.98 20.70 -2.71
CA ALA A 301 11.61 22.04 -2.25
C ALA A 301 12.00 22.29 -0.78
N MET A 302 11.82 21.28 0.08
CA MET A 302 12.24 21.33 1.49
C MET A 302 13.78 21.37 1.64
N ASP A 303 14.51 20.56 0.87
CA ASP A 303 15.99 20.56 0.89
C ASP A 303 16.54 21.95 0.50
N ARG A 304 15.96 22.59 -0.53
CA ARG A 304 16.31 23.97 -0.93
C ARG A 304 15.99 24.99 0.17
N ALA A 305 14.84 24.87 0.82
CA ALA A 305 14.47 25.74 1.94
C ALA A 305 15.45 25.61 3.11
N LEU A 306 15.89 24.39 3.43
CA LEU A 306 16.87 24.14 4.48
C LEU A 306 18.26 24.68 4.11
N GLY A 307 18.69 24.49 2.85
CA GLY A 307 19.95 25.06 2.35
C GLY A 307 19.97 26.59 2.35
N TRP A 308 18.83 27.23 2.07
CA TRP A 308 18.69 28.70 2.17
C TRP A 308 18.90 29.20 3.60
N ILE A 309 18.45 28.46 4.63
CA ILE A 309 18.72 28.83 6.02
C ILE A 309 20.22 28.74 6.32
N GLU A 310 20.91 27.75 5.75
CA GLU A 310 22.35 27.57 5.95
C GLU A 310 23.18 28.68 5.29
N SER A 311 22.78 29.16 4.11
CA SER A 311 23.52 30.21 3.39
C SER A 311 23.55 31.56 4.12
N TRP A 312 22.59 31.84 5.02
CA TRP A 312 22.58 33.04 5.85
C TRP A 312 23.43 32.92 7.12
N SER A 313 23.72 31.69 7.58
CA SER A 313 24.53 31.46 8.78
C SER A 313 26.04 31.63 8.56
N THR A 314 26.46 31.78 7.30
CA THR A 314 27.86 31.94 6.89
C THR A 314 28.24 33.39 6.53
N GLU A 315 27.30 34.33 6.58
CA GLU A 315 27.51 35.76 6.25
C GLU A 315 27.61 36.69 7.48
N GLU A 316 27.59 36.15 8.71
CA GLU A 316 27.95 36.87 9.96
C GLU A 316 29.37 36.53 10.43
#